data_AF-A0A3D4XCE8-F1
#
_entry.id   AF-A0A3D4XCE8-F1
#
_cell.length_a   1.000
_cell.length_b   1.000
_cell.length_c   1.000
_cell.angle_alpha   90.00
_cell.angle_beta   90.00
_cell.angle_gamma   90.00
#
_symmetry.space_group_name_H-M   'P 1'
#
loop_
_entity.id
_entity.type
_entity.pdbx_description
1 polymer ?
#
loop_
_entity_poly.entity_id
_entity_poly.type
_entity_poly.pdbx_seq_one_letter_code
_entity_poly.pdbx_strand_id
1 'polypeptide(L)'
;MIQVCKKTRNLFGEESVLLSGGFNLESTVGGDLVLPSVFFTEEKKLAGGLHNCAKKIAAHMGARTHRPPVFHWCSWYYLYENLDQQILEEYMDAFKKEQDIPFCYIQIDAGYAPGLGGWLLPSHRFPEGLKKAAETIERAGYAPGMAGKERKRVIYLQLFCSPTTRRFCF
;
A
#
# COMPACT_ATOMS: atom_id res chain seq x y z
N MET A 1 -15.64 18.19 6.60
CA MET A 1 -14.49 19.11 6.81
C MET A 1 -14.26 19.20 8.31
N ILE A 2 -13.11 18.80 8.83
CA ILE A 2 -12.78 18.93 10.26
C ILE A 2 -12.04 20.25 10.41
N GLN A 3 -12.60 21.19 11.18
CA GLN A 3 -11.92 22.44 11.51
C GLN A 3 -11.35 22.33 12.92
N VAL A 4 -10.03 22.49 13.04
CA VAL A 4 -9.39 22.65 14.34
C VAL A 4 -9.26 24.15 14.59
N CYS A 5 -10.12 24.68 15.46
CA CYS A 5 -10.04 26.07 15.89
C CYS A 5 -9.42 26.11 17.30
N LYS A 6 -8.22 26.66 17.43
CA LYS A 6 -7.62 26.92 18.74
C LYS A 6 -8.26 28.20 19.29
N LYS A 7 -9.42 28.09 19.94
CA LYS A 7 -10.00 29.19 20.71
C LYS A 7 -9.50 29.14 22.14
N THR A 8 -8.71 30.13 22.50
CA THR A 8 -8.31 30.45 23.87
C THR A 8 -9.53 30.87 24.70
N ARG A 9 -9.68 30.20 25.86
CA ARG A 9 -10.67 30.36 26.96
C ARG A 9 -12.12 30.01 26.62
N ASN A 10 -12.63 28.97 27.29
CA ASN A 10 -14.07 28.71 27.43
C ASN A 10 -14.70 29.71 28.42
N LEU A 11 -16.05 29.71 28.55
CA LEU A 11 -16.81 30.56 29.48
C LEU A 11 -16.41 30.37 30.97
N PHE A 12 -15.61 29.33 31.28
CA PHE A 12 -15.16 28.98 32.62
C PHE A 12 -13.66 29.26 32.86
N GLY A 13 -12.96 29.87 31.88
CA GLY A 13 -11.56 30.26 32.03
C GLY A 13 -10.53 29.13 31.89
N GLU A 14 -10.95 27.92 31.50
CA GLU A 14 -10.07 26.77 31.32
C GLU A 14 -9.51 26.71 29.88
N GLU A 15 -8.28 26.22 29.71
CA GLU A 15 -7.73 25.90 28.39
C GLU A 15 -8.45 24.67 27.83
N SER A 16 -9.24 24.86 26.77
CA SER A 16 -9.99 23.77 26.13
C SER A 16 -9.70 23.70 24.63
N VAL A 17 -9.62 22.48 24.10
CA VAL A 17 -9.59 22.22 22.65
C VAL A 17 -11.00 21.83 22.18
N LEU A 18 -11.60 22.65 21.32
CA LEU A 18 -12.86 22.33 20.67
C LEU A 18 -12.61 21.69 19.30
N LEU A 19 -13.20 20.53 19.08
CA LEU A 19 -13.20 19.83 17.81
C LEU A 19 -14.62 19.79 17.28
N SER A 20 -14.86 20.44 16.13
CA SER A 20 -16.14 20.37 15.44
C SER A 20 -15.96 19.76 14.05
N GLY A 21 -16.87 18.88 13.69
CA GLY A 21 -16.93 18.23 12.40
C GLY A 21 -18.36 17.84 12.08
N GLY A 22 -18.73 17.97 10.81
CA GLY A 22 -20.02 17.54 10.28
C GLY A 22 -19.83 16.86 8.92
N PHE A 23 -20.80 16.05 8.55
CA PHE A 23 -20.93 15.43 7.24
C PHE A 23 -22.35 15.71 6.76
N ASN A 24 -22.50 16.03 5.48
CA ASN A 24 -23.80 16.11 4.84
C ASN A 24 -24.04 14.78 4.13
N LEU A 25 -25.26 14.27 4.24
CA LEU A 25 -25.72 13.12 3.48
C LEU A 25 -26.81 13.61 2.54
N GLU A 26 -26.73 13.21 1.28
CA GLU A 26 -27.80 13.42 0.31
C GLU A 26 -28.62 12.13 0.18
N SER A 27 -29.93 12.26 -0.03
CA SER A 27 -30.84 11.12 -0.29
C SER A 27 -30.94 10.06 0.82
N THR A 28 -30.87 10.44 2.10
CA THR A 28 -31.16 9.51 3.20
C THR A 28 -32.68 9.38 3.42
N VAL A 29 -33.24 8.26 3.01
CA VAL A 29 -34.53 7.79 3.54
C VAL A 29 -34.28 7.36 5.00
N GLY A 30 -35.02 7.94 5.95
CA GLY A 30 -34.68 7.97 7.38
C GLY A 30 -34.20 6.65 8.03
N GLY A 31 -33.44 6.79 9.11
CA GLY A 31 -32.86 5.71 9.91
C GLY A 31 -31.65 6.19 10.71
N ASP A 32 -31.17 5.37 11.65
CA ASP A 32 -29.96 5.66 12.41
C ASP A 32 -28.71 5.31 11.59
N LEU A 33 -27.74 6.24 11.53
CA LEU A 33 -26.43 6.01 10.92
C LEU A 33 -25.35 5.97 12.00
N VAL A 34 -24.66 4.83 12.10
CA VAL A 34 -23.44 4.72 12.92
C VAL A 34 -22.26 5.23 12.10
N LEU A 35 -21.59 6.25 12.61
CA LEU A 35 -20.41 6.83 11.97
C LEU A 35 -19.14 6.04 12.32
N PRO A 36 -18.10 6.11 11.47
CA PRO A 36 -16.78 5.60 11.83
C PRO A 36 -16.29 6.23 13.14
N SER A 37 -15.73 5.41 14.02
CA SER A 37 -15.13 5.90 15.26
C SER A 37 -13.95 6.83 14.96
N VAL A 38 -13.94 8.00 15.60
CA VAL A 38 -12.81 8.93 15.57
C VAL A 38 -12.02 8.79 16.86
N PHE A 39 -10.71 8.63 16.75
CA PHE A 39 -9.82 8.46 17.89
C PHE A 39 -8.96 9.70 18.07
N PHE A 40 -8.96 10.25 19.28
CA PHE A 40 -8.10 11.37 19.67
C PHE A 40 -7.08 10.90 20.70
N THR A 41 -5.83 11.32 20.53
CA THR A 41 -4.75 11.06 21.46
C THR A 41 -3.94 12.33 21.65
N GLU A 42 -3.77 12.75 22.90
CA GLU A 42 -2.89 13.85 23.26
C GLU A 42 -1.50 13.33 23.60
N GLU A 43 -0.47 13.98 23.06
CA GLU A 43 0.92 13.57 23.20
C GLU A 43 1.80 14.81 23.37
N LYS A 44 2.77 14.73 24.28
CA LYS A 44 3.67 15.87 24.58
C LYS A 44 4.61 16.22 23.42
N LYS A 45 4.87 15.26 22.53
CA LYS A 45 5.78 15.41 21.38
C LYS A 45 5.18 14.74 20.14
N LEU A 46 5.27 15.42 19.00
CA LEU A 46 4.77 14.93 17.71
C LEU A 46 5.31 13.53 17.36
N ALA A 47 6.62 13.33 17.46
CA ALA A 47 7.26 12.05 17.12
C ALA A 47 6.73 10.88 17.97
N GLY A 48 6.56 11.10 19.27
CA GLY A 48 5.98 10.10 20.19
C GLY A 48 4.54 9.78 19.81
N GLY A 49 3.75 10.80 19.49
CA GLY A 49 2.36 10.61 19.08
C GLY A 49 2.19 9.90 17.75
N LEU A 50 3.00 10.22 16.74
CA LEU A 50 2.99 9.49 15.47
C LEU A 50 3.36 8.02 15.65
N HIS A 51 4.40 7.74 16.45
CA HIS A 51 4.80 6.37 16.78
C HIS A 51 3.71 5.57 17.50
N ASN A 52 3.10 6.16 18.52
CA ASN A 52 2.04 5.52 19.29
C ASN A 52 0.78 5.32 18.45
N CYS A 53 0.43 6.28 17.60
CA CYS A 53 -0.67 6.15 16.65
C CYS A 53 -0.41 5.01 15.65
N ALA A 54 0.78 4.96 15.05
CA ALA A 54 1.17 3.89 14.12
C ALA A 54 1.10 2.50 14.79
N LYS A 55 1.53 2.37 16.05
CA LYS A 55 1.39 1.12 16.82
C LYS A 55 -0.06 0.71 17.02
N LYS A 56 -0.95 1.65 17.37
CA LYS A 56 -2.39 1.38 17.55
C LYS A 56 -3.04 0.95 16.24
N ILE A 57 -2.75 1.66 15.14
CA ILE A 57 -3.21 1.29 13.79
C ILE A 57 -2.71 -0.11 13.43
N ALA A 58 -1.42 -0.39 13.64
CA ALA A 58 -0.84 -1.69 13.34
C ALA A 58 -1.51 -2.82 14.11
N ALA A 59 -1.79 -2.63 15.41
CA ALA A 59 -2.49 -3.61 16.23
C ALA A 59 -3.93 -3.84 15.75
N HIS A 60 -4.69 -2.77 15.46
CA HIS A 60 -6.07 -2.88 14.99
C HIS A 60 -6.19 -3.51 13.60
N MET A 61 -5.27 -3.17 12.69
CA MET A 61 -5.27 -3.70 11.32
C MET A 61 -4.64 -5.10 11.22
N GLY A 62 -4.10 -5.64 12.33
CA GLY A 62 -3.35 -6.89 12.32
C GLY A 62 -2.13 -6.84 11.40
N ALA A 63 -1.41 -5.70 11.40
CA ALA A 63 -0.26 -5.49 10.53
C ALA A 63 0.85 -6.51 10.83
N ARG A 64 1.54 -6.95 9.77
CA ARG A 64 2.69 -7.86 9.90
C ARG A 64 3.90 -7.06 10.40
N THR A 65 4.16 -7.09 11.69
CA THR A 65 5.27 -6.34 12.34
C THR A 65 6.47 -7.20 12.72
N HIS A 66 6.38 -8.53 12.57
CA HIS A 66 7.42 -9.47 13.00
C HIS A 66 8.51 -9.75 11.95
N ARG A 67 8.38 -9.21 10.73
CA ARG A 67 9.36 -9.38 9.65
C ARG A 67 10.11 -8.07 9.43
N PRO A 68 11.42 -8.13 9.12
CA PRO A 68 12.14 -6.94 8.72
C PRO A 68 11.55 -6.35 7.43
N PRO A 69 11.72 -5.04 7.19
CA PRO A 69 11.40 -4.43 5.90
C PRO A 69 12.14 -5.14 4.77
N VAL A 70 11.48 -5.23 3.62
CA VAL A 70 12.03 -5.82 2.40
C VAL A 70 12.09 -4.73 1.34
N PHE A 71 13.27 -4.58 0.73
CA PHE A 71 13.50 -3.63 -0.34
C PHE A 71 13.30 -4.30 -1.71
N HIS A 72 12.76 -3.53 -2.65
CA HIS A 72 12.48 -3.95 -4.01
C HIS A 72 12.76 -2.80 -4.97
N TRP A 73 13.13 -3.15 -6.20
CA TRP A 73 13.10 -2.21 -7.32
C TRP A 73 11.68 -2.16 -7.89
N CYS A 74 11.19 -0.97 -8.24
CA CYS A 74 9.85 -0.77 -8.79
C CYS A 74 9.95 -0.07 -10.15
N SER A 75 9.32 -0.66 -11.17
CA SER A 75 9.40 -0.16 -12.54
C SER A 75 8.75 1.22 -12.74
N TRP A 76 7.79 1.60 -11.89
CA TRP A 76 6.98 2.80 -12.07
C TRP A 76 7.79 4.10 -12.10
N TYR A 77 8.77 4.25 -11.20
CA TYR A 77 9.42 5.54 -10.96
C TYR A 77 10.20 6.08 -12.16
N TYR A 78 10.68 5.20 -13.03
CA TYR A 78 11.41 5.60 -14.23
C TYR A 78 10.64 5.27 -15.52
N LEU A 79 9.96 4.13 -15.57
CA LEU A 79 9.33 3.65 -16.80
C LEU A 79 7.84 3.99 -16.89
N TYR A 80 7.20 4.39 -15.78
CA TYR A 80 5.75 4.47 -15.68
C TYR A 80 5.11 3.16 -16.17
N GLU A 81 4.28 3.22 -17.22
CA GLU A 81 3.62 2.04 -17.81
C GLU A 81 4.44 1.37 -18.92
N ASN A 82 5.64 1.86 -19.23
CA ASN A 82 6.39 1.49 -20.41
C ASN A 82 7.35 0.33 -20.20
N LEU A 83 7.30 -0.35 -19.04
CA LEU A 83 8.04 -1.61 -18.89
C LEU A 83 7.44 -2.66 -19.82
N ASP A 84 8.27 -3.23 -20.68
CA ASP A 84 7.96 -4.39 -21.49
C ASP A 84 8.94 -5.54 -21.21
N GLN A 85 8.72 -6.68 -21.87
CA GLN A 85 9.57 -7.86 -21.69
C GLN A 85 11.03 -7.61 -22.06
N GLN A 86 11.31 -6.80 -23.08
CA GLN A 86 12.66 -6.54 -23.55
C GLN A 86 13.41 -5.64 -22.55
N ILE A 87 12.77 -4.55 -22.13
CA ILE A 87 13.33 -3.63 -21.13
C ILE A 87 13.57 -4.39 -19.81
N LEU A 88 12.65 -5.27 -19.40
CA LEU A 88 12.86 -6.12 -18.22
C LEU A 88 14.14 -6.96 -18.32
N GLU A 89 14.36 -7.60 -19.47
CA GLU A 89 15.57 -8.39 -19.73
C GLU A 89 16.85 -7.53 -19.65
N GLU A 90 16.82 -6.32 -20.22
CA GLU A 90 17.91 -5.35 -20.14
C GLU A 90 18.24 -4.95 -18.69
N TYR A 91 17.23 -4.66 -17.87
CA TYR A 91 17.43 -4.38 -16.44
C TYR A 91 17.99 -5.57 -15.68
N MET A 92 17.49 -6.78 -15.95
CA MET A 92 17.98 -7.98 -15.27
C MET A 92 19.45 -8.26 -15.60
N ASP A 93 19.86 -8.03 -16.85
CA ASP A 93 21.26 -8.19 -17.25
C ASP A 93 22.17 -7.08 -16.72
N ALA A 94 21.66 -5.87 -16.53
CA ALA A 94 22.38 -4.80 -15.84
C ALA A 94 22.56 -5.14 -14.35
N PHE A 95 21.49 -5.53 -13.66
CA PHE A 95 21.52 -5.82 -12.23
C PHE A 95 22.43 -6.99 -11.86
N LYS A 96 22.54 -8.03 -12.71
CA LYS A 96 23.51 -9.12 -12.52
C LYS A 96 24.97 -8.66 -12.48
N LYS A 97 25.29 -7.53 -13.13
CA LYS A 97 26.67 -7.01 -13.24
C LYS A 97 27.04 -6.11 -12.07
N GLU A 98 26.05 -5.59 -11.36
CA GLU A 98 26.25 -4.71 -10.22
C GLU A 98 26.51 -5.53 -8.96
N GLN A 99 27.48 -5.08 -8.16
CA GLN A 99 27.73 -5.64 -6.84
C GLN A 99 26.92 -4.88 -5.79
N ASP A 100 26.50 -5.56 -4.73
CA ASP A 100 25.90 -4.96 -3.52
C ASP A 100 24.57 -4.20 -3.73
N ILE A 101 23.72 -4.69 -4.63
CA ILE A 101 22.36 -4.16 -4.76
C ILE A 101 21.54 -4.46 -3.47
N PRO A 102 20.99 -3.45 -2.77
CA PRO A 102 20.29 -3.64 -1.49
C PRO A 102 18.82 -4.03 -1.66
N PHE A 103 18.47 -4.80 -2.69
CA PHE A 103 17.12 -5.32 -2.89
C PHE A 103 17.13 -6.76 -3.42
N CYS A 104 16.11 -7.52 -3.08
CA CYS A 104 15.96 -8.92 -3.49
C CYS A 104 14.72 -9.17 -4.36
N TYR A 105 13.89 -8.14 -4.59
CA TYR A 105 12.66 -8.24 -5.37
C TYR A 105 12.63 -7.24 -6.52
N ILE A 106 11.99 -7.64 -7.61
CA ILE A 106 11.66 -6.81 -8.76
C ILE A 106 10.14 -6.71 -8.85
N GLN A 107 9.61 -5.50 -8.68
CA GLN A 107 8.20 -5.19 -8.83
C GLN A 107 7.92 -4.69 -10.25
N ILE A 108 7.16 -5.49 -10.99
CA ILE A 108 6.49 -5.06 -12.22
C ILE A 108 5.25 -4.26 -11.79
N ASP A 109 5.32 -2.95 -11.94
CA ASP A 109 4.19 -2.05 -11.69
C ASP A 109 3.29 -1.94 -12.94
N ALA A 110 2.52 -0.86 -13.08
CA ALA A 110 1.57 -0.67 -14.16
C ALA A 110 2.15 -0.86 -15.58
N GLY A 111 1.26 -1.08 -16.54
CA GLY A 111 1.60 -1.39 -17.94
C GLY A 111 1.65 -2.88 -18.26
N TYR A 112 1.66 -3.74 -17.24
CA TYR A 112 1.59 -5.20 -17.41
C TYR A 112 0.22 -5.71 -17.87
N ALA A 113 -0.85 -4.96 -17.61
CA ALA A 113 -2.23 -5.28 -17.97
C ALA A 113 -2.74 -4.36 -19.10
N PRO A 114 -3.74 -4.77 -19.91
CA PRO A 114 -4.28 -3.95 -20.99
C PRO A 114 -4.87 -2.60 -20.55
N GLY A 115 -5.27 -2.48 -19.29
CA GLY A 115 -5.84 -1.28 -18.70
C GLY A 115 -6.38 -1.55 -17.30
N LEU A 116 -6.93 -0.51 -16.67
CA LEU A 116 -7.56 -0.62 -15.35
C LEU A 116 -8.70 -1.64 -15.39
N GLY A 117 -8.68 -2.59 -14.45
CA GLY A 117 -9.66 -3.68 -14.39
C GLY A 117 -9.26 -4.95 -15.16
N GLY A 118 -8.27 -4.87 -16.06
CA GLY A 118 -7.77 -6.01 -16.85
C GLY A 118 -6.67 -6.83 -16.18
N TRP A 119 -6.63 -6.89 -14.84
CA TRP A 119 -5.47 -7.34 -14.05
C TRP A 119 -5.03 -8.80 -14.26
N LEU A 120 -5.88 -9.62 -14.89
CA LEU A 120 -5.63 -11.05 -15.15
C LEU A 120 -5.11 -11.31 -16.56
N LEU A 121 -5.07 -10.29 -17.41
CA LEU A 121 -4.63 -10.40 -18.80
C LEU A 121 -3.29 -9.68 -18.95
N PRO A 122 -2.33 -10.24 -19.69
CA PRO A 122 -1.13 -9.51 -20.05
C PRO A 122 -1.48 -8.44 -21.09
N SER A 123 -0.77 -7.31 -21.03
CA SER A 123 -0.78 -6.31 -22.08
C SER A 123 0.06 -6.79 -23.29
N HIS A 124 -0.04 -6.05 -24.39
CA HIS A 124 0.80 -6.27 -25.57
C HIS A 124 2.31 -6.16 -25.29
N ARG A 125 2.71 -5.54 -24.17
CA ARG A 125 4.11 -5.41 -23.74
C ARG A 125 4.70 -6.71 -23.20
N PHE A 126 3.85 -7.64 -22.80
CA PHE A 126 4.22 -8.97 -22.33
C PHE A 126 3.53 -10.04 -23.20
N PRO A 127 3.92 -10.17 -24.49
CA PRO A 127 3.23 -11.04 -25.45
C PRO A 127 3.26 -12.52 -25.07
N GLU A 128 4.29 -12.95 -24.33
CA GLU A 128 4.43 -14.31 -23.80
C GLU A 128 3.85 -14.48 -22.38
N GLY A 129 3.16 -13.44 -21.89
CA GLY A 129 2.55 -13.38 -20.57
C GLY A 129 3.55 -13.14 -19.43
N LEU A 130 2.99 -12.92 -18.24
CA LEU A 130 3.77 -12.55 -17.04
C LEU A 130 4.56 -13.73 -16.45
N LYS A 131 4.26 -14.96 -16.87
CA LYS A 131 5.04 -16.15 -16.49
C LYS A 131 6.47 -16.05 -17.01
N LYS A 132 6.66 -15.64 -18.28
CA LYS A 132 7.99 -15.40 -18.83
C LYS A 132 8.72 -14.30 -18.06
N ALA A 133 8.03 -13.20 -17.76
CA ALA A 133 8.59 -12.09 -17.00
C ALA A 133 9.08 -12.53 -15.61
N ALA A 134 8.26 -13.31 -14.88
CA ALA A 134 8.63 -13.88 -13.59
C ALA A 134 9.85 -14.80 -13.69
N GLU A 135 9.89 -15.70 -14.68
CA GLU A 135 11.04 -16.59 -14.89
C GLU A 135 12.31 -15.81 -15.29
N THR A 136 12.19 -14.70 -16.03
CA THR A 136 13.32 -13.81 -16.34
C THR A 136 13.90 -13.18 -15.07
N ILE A 137 13.04 -12.74 -14.14
CA ILE A 137 13.45 -12.19 -12.84
C ILE A 137 14.11 -13.27 -11.96
N GLU A 138 13.51 -14.46 -11.88
CA GLU A 138 14.04 -15.58 -11.08
C GLU A 138 15.39 -16.07 -11.60
N ARG A 139 15.58 -16.18 -12.93
CA ARG A 139 16.87 -16.53 -13.54
C ARG A 139 17.96 -15.49 -13.25
N ALA A 140 17.58 -14.25 -12.93
CA ALA A 140 18.51 -13.20 -12.54
C ALA A 140 18.85 -13.20 -11.04
N GLY A 141 18.28 -14.12 -10.25
CA GLY A 141 18.53 -14.24 -8.83
C GLY A 141 17.64 -13.36 -7.95
N TYR A 142 16.59 -12.76 -8.52
CA TYR A 142 15.63 -11.92 -7.80
C TYR A 142 14.27 -12.62 -7.66
N ALA A 143 13.47 -12.17 -6.69
CA ALA A 143 12.11 -12.63 -6.52
C ALA A 143 11.11 -11.71 -7.26
N PRO A 144 10.18 -12.25 -8.07
CA PRO A 144 9.21 -11.43 -8.80
C PRO A 144 8.07 -10.94 -7.90
N GLY A 145 7.65 -9.70 -8.11
CA GLY A 145 6.44 -9.08 -7.58
C GLY A 145 5.65 -8.38 -8.67
N MET A 146 4.33 -8.27 -8.51
CA MET A 146 3.46 -7.56 -9.47
C MET A 146 2.47 -6.67 -8.74
N ALA A 147 2.14 -5.52 -9.33
CA ALA A 147 1.12 -4.61 -8.83
C ALA A 147 -0.32 -5.11 -9.03
N GLY A 148 -0.82 -6.05 -8.21
CA GLY A 148 -2.23 -6.48 -8.17
C GLY A 148 -3.02 -6.17 -6.89
N LYS A 149 -4.29 -5.71 -7.02
CA LYS A 149 -5.21 -5.39 -5.90
C LYS A 149 -5.97 -6.59 -5.29
N GLU A 150 -5.68 -7.84 -5.64
CA GLU A 150 -6.48 -8.98 -5.17
C GLU A 150 -5.69 -10.14 -4.54
N ARG A 151 -6.22 -10.64 -3.42
CA ARG A 151 -5.61 -11.64 -2.52
C ARG A 151 -5.87 -13.08 -2.98
N LYS A 152 -5.29 -13.58 -4.08
CA LYS A 152 -5.16 -15.06 -4.23
C LYS A 152 -3.85 -15.46 -4.91
N ARG A 153 -2.96 -16.00 -4.08
CA ARG A 153 -1.79 -16.87 -4.31
C ARG A 153 -0.86 -16.48 -5.47
N VAL A 154 0.38 -16.15 -5.09
CA VAL A 154 1.54 -15.77 -5.91
C VAL A 154 1.40 -14.39 -6.58
N ILE A 155 1.19 -13.36 -5.77
CA ILE A 155 1.48 -11.98 -6.14
C ILE A 155 2.02 -11.30 -4.87
N TYR A 156 3.34 -11.07 -4.81
CA TYR A 156 3.91 -10.19 -3.77
C TYR A 156 3.50 -8.75 -4.11
N LEU A 157 2.36 -8.30 -3.57
CA LEU A 157 1.99 -6.88 -3.53
C LEU A 157 1.78 -6.37 -2.10
N GLN A 158 2.24 -5.14 -1.87
CA GLN A 158 1.83 -4.20 -0.81
C GLN A 158 0.37 -4.39 -0.36
N LEU A 159 0.23 -4.49 0.96
CA LEU A 159 -1.00 -4.85 1.67
C LEU A 159 -2.09 -3.76 1.63
N PHE A 160 -3.30 -4.18 1.25
CA PHE A 160 -4.53 -3.83 1.97
C PHE A 160 -4.96 -5.01 2.84
N CYS A 161 -5.29 -4.76 4.11
CA CYS A 161 -5.77 -5.77 5.05
C CYS A 161 -7.29 -5.73 5.16
N SER A 162 -7.98 -6.81 4.74
CA SER A 162 -9.37 -7.10 5.11
C SER A 162 -9.41 -8.21 6.18
N PRO A 163 -10.25 -8.13 7.22
CA PRO A 163 -10.15 -9.00 8.41
C PRO A 163 -10.74 -10.42 8.25
N THR A 164 -11.38 -10.77 7.15
CA THR A 164 -12.43 -11.80 7.19
C THR A 164 -12.10 -13.22 6.71
N THR A 165 -10.85 -13.65 6.56
CA THR A 165 -10.62 -15.08 6.22
C THR A 165 -9.28 -15.63 6.73
N ARG A 166 -9.35 -16.36 7.85
CA ARG A 166 -8.33 -17.35 8.23
C ARG A 166 -8.67 -18.66 7.50
N ARG A 167 -7.85 -19.08 6.55
CA ARG A 167 -7.66 -20.51 6.25
C ARG A 167 -6.19 -20.76 5.95
N PHE A 168 -5.59 -21.56 6.82
CA PHE A 168 -4.37 -22.31 6.58
C PHE A 168 -4.51 -23.13 5.30
N CYS A 169 -3.44 -23.23 4.52
CA CYS A 169 -2.99 -24.46 3.86
C CYS A 169 -1.60 -24.19 3.27
N PHE A 170 -0.72 -25.19 3.45
CA PHE A 170 0.68 -25.35 3.07
C PHE A 170 1.20 -24.51 1.90
#